data_AF-A0A5K1CHP3-F1
#
_entry.id   AF-A0A5K1CHP3-F1
#
_cell.length_a   1.000
_cell.length_b   1.000
_cell.length_c   1.000
_cell.angle_alpha   90.00
_cell.angle_beta   90.00
_cell.angle_gamma   90.00
#
_symmetry.space_group_name_H-M   'P 1'
#
loop_
_entity.id
_entity.type
_entity.pdbx_description
1 polymer ?
#
loop_
_entity_poly.entity_id
_entity_poly.type
_entity_poly.pdbx_seq_one_letter_code
_entity_poly.pdbx_strand_id
1 'polypeptide(L)'
;VYGKEEWSFGFCEHGSGVFSCPPCRNPMYTYRESIVLGETNLSISEVKRILKELSQEWPGYSYDLLSRNCNHFCDQFCEKLGVPKLP
;
A
#
# COMPACT_ATOMS: atom_id res chain seq x y z
N VAL A 1 4.69 6.50 3.40
CA VAL A 1 4.49 7.94 3.04
C VAL A 1 4.34 8.76 4.32
N TYR A 2 4.98 9.93 4.45
CA TYR A 2 5.08 10.73 5.70
C TYR A 2 5.63 10.02 6.95
N GLY A 3 6.28 8.87 6.78
CA GLY A 3 7.03 8.17 7.83
C GLY A 3 6.21 7.57 8.99
N LYS A 4 4.88 7.69 9.00
CA LYS A 4 4.05 7.22 10.12
C LYS A 4 3.60 5.78 9.98
N GLU A 5 3.29 5.37 8.75
CA GLU A 5 2.67 4.09 8.46
C GLU A 5 3.21 3.52 7.14
N GLU A 6 3.36 2.21 7.11
CA GLU A 6 3.56 1.38 5.93
C GLU A 6 2.22 0.76 5.54
N TRP A 7 1.91 0.73 4.25
CA TRP A 7 0.63 0.27 3.73
C TRP A 7 0.84 -0.92 2.81
N SER A 8 -0.03 -1.92 2.92
CA SER A 8 0.05 -3.15 2.12
C SER A 8 -1.36 -3.68 1.84
N PHE A 9 -1.43 -4.72 1.00
CA PHE A 9 -2.67 -5.41 0.65
C PHE A 9 -2.53 -6.91 0.94
N GLY A 10 -3.54 -7.50 1.57
CA GLY A 10 -3.56 -8.90 1.96
C GLY A 10 -4.97 -9.50 1.95
N PHE A 11 -5.04 -10.83 2.01
CA PHE A 11 -6.30 -11.54 2.09
C PHE A 11 -7.00 -11.30 3.44
N CYS A 12 -8.30 -11.00 3.38
CA CYS A 12 -9.22 -11.10 4.51
C CYS A 12 -10.62 -11.49 3.99
N GLU A 13 -11.37 -12.26 4.77
CA GLU A 13 -12.68 -12.78 4.34
C GLU A 13 -13.72 -11.66 4.14
N HIS A 14 -13.64 -10.60 4.95
CA HIS A 14 -14.58 -9.49 4.93
C HIS A 14 -13.87 -8.14 5.04
N GLY A 15 -14.32 -7.18 4.23
CA GLY A 15 -13.82 -5.81 4.24
C GLY A 15 -12.64 -5.54 3.31
N SER A 16 -11.92 -4.46 3.60
CA SER A 16 -10.73 -4.04 2.85
C SER A 16 -9.56 -4.98 3.14
N GLY A 17 -8.84 -5.37 2.09
CA GLY A 17 -7.55 -6.03 2.25
C GLY A 17 -6.40 -5.05 2.44
N VAL A 18 -6.66 -3.73 2.30
CA VAL A 18 -5.66 -2.69 2.55
C VAL A 18 -5.51 -2.49 4.06
N PHE A 19 -4.29 -2.60 4.55
CA PHE A 19 -3.96 -2.44 5.97
C PHE A 19 -2.68 -1.63 6.13
N SER A 20 -2.48 -1.11 7.35
CA SER A 20 -1.24 -0.44 7.75
C SER A 20 -0.54 -1.12 8.90
N CYS A 21 0.78 -0.93 8.98
CA CYS A 21 1.59 -1.28 10.13
C CYS A 21 2.69 -0.22 10.34
N PRO A 22 3.38 -0.23 11.49
CA PRO A 22 4.59 0.57 11.62
C PRO A 22 5.61 0.18 10.55
N PRO A 23 6.34 1.14 9.95
CA PRO A 23 7.34 0.84 8.93
C PRO A 23 8.37 -0.19 9.39
N CYS A 24 8.72 -1.11 8.49
CA CYS A 24 9.72 -2.16 8.73
C CYS A 24 9.33 -3.16 9.83
N ARG A 25 8.07 -3.19 10.28
CA ARG A 25 7.58 -4.04 11.38
C ARG A 25 6.37 -4.88 11.01
N ASN A 26 6.21 -5.21 9.74
CA ASN A 26 5.13 -6.11 9.35
C ASN A 26 5.34 -7.50 9.98
N PRO A 27 4.36 -8.06 10.71
CA PRO A 27 4.53 -9.35 11.38
C PRO A 27 4.56 -10.54 10.41
N MET A 28 4.11 -10.37 9.16
CA MET A 28 4.02 -11.46 8.19
C MET A 28 5.31 -11.71 7.41
N TYR A 29 6.28 -10.79 7.46
CA TYR A 29 7.54 -10.91 6.72
C TYR A 29 8.71 -10.21 7.42
N THR A 30 9.91 -10.73 7.20
CA THR A 30 11.14 -10.11 7.73
C THR A 30 11.59 -8.96 6.83
N TYR A 31 11.67 -7.77 7.41
CA TYR A 31 12.22 -6.60 6.73
C TYR A 31 13.67 -6.85 6.28
N ARG A 32 13.96 -6.50 5.02
CA ARG A 32 15.29 -6.60 4.42
C ARG A 32 15.91 -5.22 4.21
N GLU A 33 15.22 -4.34 3.50
CA GLU A 33 15.72 -3.01 3.12
C GLU A 33 14.57 -2.06 2.77
N SER A 34 14.88 -0.76 2.69
CA SER A 34 13.97 0.29 2.25
C SER A 34 14.57 0.98 1.03
N ILE A 35 13.78 1.08 -0.04
CA ILE A 35 14.18 1.78 -1.26
C ILE A 35 13.35 3.06 -1.36
N VAL A 36 14.01 4.20 -1.50
CA VAL A 36 13.33 5.49 -1.70
C VAL A 36 12.93 5.59 -3.17
N LEU A 37 11.62 5.59 -3.44
CA LEU A 37 11.09 5.71 -4.80
C LEU A 37 11.04 7.15 -5.29
N GLY A 38 10.79 8.12 -4.40
CA GLY A 38 10.69 9.54 -4.74
C GLY A 38 9.92 10.33 -3.69
N GLU A 39 9.55 11.55 -4.05
CA GLU A 39 8.77 12.47 -3.22
C GLU A 39 7.42 12.77 -3.88
N THR A 40 6.39 12.99 -3.06
CA THR A 40 5.06 13.39 -3.53
C THR A 40 4.75 14.81 -3.10
N ASN A 41 4.14 15.60 -4.00
CA ASN A 41 3.68 16.95 -3.71
C ASN A 41 2.31 16.99 -3.02
N LEU A 42 1.71 15.83 -2.79
CA LEU A 42 0.43 15.73 -2.09
C LEU A 42 0.60 16.12 -0.62
N SER A 43 -0.51 16.48 0.00
CA SER A 43 -0.65 16.67 1.44
C SER A 43 -1.06 15.36 2.14
N ILE A 44 -0.88 15.32 3.46
CA ILE A 44 -1.31 14.17 4.28
C ILE A 44 -2.80 13.87 4.09
N SER A 45 -3.64 14.89 3.95
CA SER A 45 -5.07 14.77 3.67
C SER A 45 -5.36 14.11 2.32
N GLU A 46 -4.61 14.48 1.28
CA GLU A 46 -4.78 13.91 -0.06
C GLU A 46 -4.35 12.45 -0.11
N VAL A 47 -3.22 12.11 0.54
CA VAL A 47 -2.77 10.72 0.65
C VAL A 47 -3.77 9.86 1.44
N LYS A 48 -4.34 10.39 2.52
CA LYS A 48 -5.42 9.70 3.25
C LYS A 48 -6.67 9.49 2.39
N ARG A 49 -7.02 10.45 1.55
CA ARG A 49 -8.14 10.31 0.59
C ARG A 49 -7.86 9.19 -0.41
N ILE A 50 -6.66 9.16 -0.99
CA ILE A 50 -6.22 8.09 -1.90
C ILE A 50 -6.31 6.72 -1.22
N LEU A 51 -5.79 6.59 0.01
CA LEU A 51 -5.84 5.33 0.76
C LEU A 51 -7.27 4.88 1.05
N LYS A 52 -8.17 5.83 1.34
CA LYS A 52 -9.60 5.53 1.53
C LYS A 52 -10.25 5.03 0.25
N GLU A 53 -9.97 5.67 -0.88
CA GLU A 53 -10.45 5.24 -2.21
C GLU A 53 -9.93 3.83 -2.53
N LEU A 54 -8.63 3.61 -2.40
CA LEU A 54 -8.01 2.29 -2.62
C LEU A 54 -8.58 1.22 -1.68
N SER A 55 -8.85 1.54 -0.41
CA SER A 55 -9.44 0.58 0.54
C SER A 55 -10.85 0.12 0.12
N GLN A 56 -11.58 0.92 -0.66
CA GLN A 56 -12.88 0.53 -1.21
C GLN A 56 -12.72 -0.32 -2.48
N GLU A 57 -11.71 -0.01 -3.30
CA GLU A 57 -11.42 -0.72 -4.55
C GLU A 57 -10.73 -2.07 -4.32
N TRP A 58 -10.07 -2.26 -3.17
CA TRP A 58 -9.26 -3.42 -2.83
C TRP A 58 -9.85 -4.24 -1.67
N PRO A 59 -10.98 -4.96 -1.88
CA PRO A 59 -11.52 -5.85 -0.86
C PRO A 59 -10.61 -7.06 -0.65
N GLY A 60 -10.47 -7.54 0.58
CA GLY A 60 -9.50 -8.59 0.91
C GLY A 60 -9.81 -9.93 0.27
N TYR A 61 -11.08 -10.25 0.04
CA TYR A 61 -11.48 -11.48 -0.66
C TYR A 61 -11.04 -11.49 -2.13
N SER A 62 -10.67 -10.34 -2.69
CA SER A 62 -10.15 -10.24 -4.07
C SER A 62 -8.65 -10.49 -4.17
N TYR A 63 -7.97 -10.81 -3.05
CA TYR A 63 -6.56 -11.10 -3.07
C TYR A 63 -6.26 -12.35 -3.91
N ASP A 64 -5.37 -12.18 -4.89
CA ASP A 64 -4.89 -13.24 -5.76
C ASP A 64 -3.36 -13.19 -5.85
N LEU A 65 -2.72 -14.34 -5.71
CA LEU A 65 -1.26 -14.44 -5.63
C LEU A 65 -0.55 -13.94 -6.89
N LEU A 66 -1.17 -14.05 -8.06
CA LEU A 66 -0.51 -13.80 -9.35
C LEU A 66 -0.96 -12.49 -10.00
N SER A 67 -2.21 -12.10 -9.83
CA SER A 67 -2.85 -11.00 -10.56
C SER A 67 -3.33 -9.86 -9.68
N ARG A 68 -3.39 -10.05 -8.35
CA ARG A 68 -3.91 -9.05 -7.43
C ARG A 68 -3.36 -9.23 -6.01
N ASN A 69 -2.08 -8.94 -5.84
CA ASN A 69 -1.36 -9.06 -4.57
C ASN A 69 -0.83 -7.71 -4.06
N CYS A 70 -0.05 -7.73 -2.99
CA CYS A 70 0.56 -6.53 -2.39
C CYS A 70 1.37 -5.69 -3.38
N ASN A 71 2.09 -6.30 -4.34
CA ASN A 71 2.89 -5.57 -5.32
C ASN A 71 2.00 -4.75 -6.27
N HIS A 72 0.89 -5.32 -6.70
CA HIS A 72 -0.07 -4.63 -7.58
C HIS A 72 -0.74 -3.45 -6.87
N PHE A 73 -1.07 -3.62 -5.59
CA PHE A 73 -1.59 -2.52 -4.77
C PHE A 73 -0.53 -1.42 -4.61
N CYS A 74 0.70 -1.79 -4.27
CA CYS A 74 1.79 -0.84 -4.11
C CYS A 74 2.10 -0.08 -5.42
N ASP A 75 2.04 -0.75 -6.58
CA ASP A 75 2.21 -0.09 -7.89
C ASP A 75 1.12 0.97 -8.12
N GLN A 76 -0.16 0.63 -7.91
CA GLN A 76 -1.27 1.58 -8.03
C GLN A 76 -1.16 2.73 -7.02
N PHE A 77 -0.73 2.44 -5.80
CA PHE A 77 -0.54 3.48 -4.79
C PHE A 77 0.60 4.42 -5.19
N CYS A 78 1.73 3.90 -5.68
CA CYS A 78 2.84 4.70 -6.20
C CYS A 78 2.41 5.59 -7.38
N GLU A 79 1.62 5.05 -8.31
CA GLU A 79 1.03 5.80 -9.42
C GLU A 79 0.18 6.98 -8.92
N LYS A 80 -0.73 6.75 -7.97
CA LYS A 80 -1.57 7.82 -7.39
C LYS A 80 -0.75 8.85 -6.58
N LEU A 81 0.40 8.45 -6.03
CA LEU A 81 1.32 9.36 -5.34
C LEU A 81 2.18 10.19 -6.31
N GLY A 82 2.23 9.82 -7.59
CA GLY A 82 3.08 10.46 -8.60
C GLY A 82 4.56 10.13 -8.45
N VAL A 83 4.89 8.96 -7.90
CA VAL A 83 6.28 8.47 -7.77
C VAL A 83 6.56 7.33 -8.76
N PRO A 84 7.83 7.03 -9.07
CA PRO A 84 8.20 5.88 -9.89
C PRO A 84 7.58 4.56 -9.42
N LYS A 85 7.37 3.65 -10.37
CA LYS A 85 6.90 2.28 -10.13
C LYS A 85 7.92 1.48 -9.33
N LEU A 86 7.44 0.35 -8.79
CA LEU A 86 8.30 -0.60 -8.07
C LEU A 86 9.39 -1.18 -9.00
N PRO A 87 10.61 -1.40 -8.49
CA PRO A 87 11.69 -2.06 -9.21
C PRO A 87 11.45 -3.56 -9.43
#